data_AF-A0A7X8RFG9-F1
#
_entry.id   AF-A0A7X8RFG9-F1
#
_cell.length_a   1.000
_cell.length_b   1.000
_cell.length_c   1.000
_cell.angle_alpha   90.00
_cell.angle_beta   90.00
_cell.angle_gamma   90.00
#
_symmetry.space_group_name_H-M   'P 1'
#
loop_
_entity.id
_entity.type
_entity.pdbx_description
1 polymer ?
#
loop_
_entity_poly.entity_id
_entity_poly.type
_entity_poly.pdbx_seq_one_letter_code
_entity_poly.pdbx_strand_id
1 'polypeptide(L)'
;MKYSLESIEALLAPIKDMKEIDLADIPCIDLYMDQVTTLFDERLSPQKRNEEDVVLTKTMINNYAKAKILPPIKNKKYNKQQIILLILIYNLKQVLSLEDIKSIFEPILSKLSQDPSETEFLDDIYNKFLTEKQELSGIIIDDFISKLKNSTVNPSDSEDNILDLLMKVLVLVSCASIQKRMAEKIIDTYFKDQEKP
;
A
#
# COMPACT_ATOMS: atom_id res chain seq x y z
N MET A 1 -14.65 -2.35 -28.65
CA MET A 1 -15.20 -1.29 -27.79
C MET A 1 -14.27 -0.09 -27.95
N LYS A 2 -14.74 1.06 -28.44
CA LYS A 2 -13.89 2.25 -28.62
C LYS A 2 -13.86 2.99 -27.29
N TYR A 3 -12.71 3.07 -26.62
CA TYR A 3 -12.61 3.86 -25.39
C TYR A 3 -12.49 5.35 -25.75
N SER A 4 -13.12 6.22 -24.95
CA SER A 4 -12.84 7.66 -24.99
C SER A 4 -11.88 8.02 -23.87
N LEU A 5 -11.11 9.09 -24.05
CA LEU A 5 -10.26 9.62 -22.99
C LEU A 5 -11.07 9.95 -21.72
N GLU A 6 -12.24 10.55 -21.89
CA GLU A 6 -13.21 10.82 -20.80
C GLU A 6 -13.59 9.54 -20.05
N SER A 7 -13.79 8.42 -20.77
CA SER A 7 -14.08 7.13 -20.13
C SER A 7 -12.91 6.61 -19.29
N ILE A 8 -11.66 6.80 -19.72
CA ILE A 8 -10.48 6.41 -18.93
C ILE A 8 -10.32 7.34 -17.72
N GLU A 9 -10.47 8.65 -17.90
CA GLU A 9 -10.40 9.61 -16.79
C GLU A 9 -11.43 9.27 -15.71
N ALA A 10 -12.67 8.95 -16.10
CA ALA A 10 -13.72 8.52 -15.17
C ALA A 10 -13.40 7.18 -14.48
N LEU A 11 -12.75 6.24 -15.17
CA LEU A 11 -12.33 4.95 -14.59
C LEU A 11 -11.20 5.10 -13.56
N LEU A 12 -10.30 6.06 -13.75
CA LEU A 12 -9.14 6.28 -12.88
C LEU A 12 -9.42 7.23 -11.72
N ALA A 13 -10.46 8.08 -11.82
CA ALA A 13 -10.81 9.05 -10.78
C ALA A 13 -10.96 8.44 -9.37
N PRO A 14 -11.61 7.28 -9.17
CA PRO A 14 -11.71 6.67 -7.84
C PRO A 14 -10.35 6.27 -7.24
N ILE A 15 -9.35 5.98 -8.07
CA ILE A 15 -7.99 5.59 -7.63
C ILE A 15 -7.26 6.82 -7.08
N LYS A 16 -7.53 8.01 -7.64
CA LYS A 16 -6.95 9.29 -7.18
C LYS A 16 -7.39 9.63 -5.77
N ASP A 17 -8.65 9.31 -5.44
CA ASP A 17 -9.29 9.62 -4.16
C ASP A 17 -9.32 8.41 -3.20
N MET A 18 -8.57 7.33 -3.48
CA MET A 18 -8.49 6.17 -2.59
C MET A 18 -7.97 6.58 -1.21
N LYS A 19 -8.88 6.66 -0.25
CA LYS A 19 -8.58 7.01 1.14
C LYS A 19 -7.90 5.85 1.86
N GLU A 20 -7.01 6.22 2.76
CA GLU A 20 -6.38 5.33 3.74
C GLU A 20 -6.99 5.60 5.12
N ILE A 21 -6.56 4.87 6.15
CA ILE A 21 -6.94 5.13 7.54
C ILE A 21 -6.06 6.27 8.10
N ASP A 22 -6.63 7.45 8.33
CA ASP A 22 -5.87 8.55 8.95
C ASP A 22 -5.50 8.23 10.39
N LEU A 23 -4.40 8.81 10.91
CA LEU A 23 -4.03 8.62 12.32
C LEU A 23 -5.14 9.01 13.30
N ALA A 24 -5.92 10.02 12.95
CA ALA A 24 -7.04 10.50 13.77
C ALA A 24 -8.21 9.51 13.81
N ASP A 25 -8.31 8.61 12.83
CA ASP A 25 -9.33 7.57 12.76
C ASP A 25 -8.96 6.32 13.56
N ILE A 26 -7.70 6.19 13.98
CA ILE A 26 -7.26 5.08 14.84
C ILE A 26 -7.71 5.37 16.27
N PRO A 27 -8.55 4.52 16.89
CA PRO A 27 -9.04 4.76 18.24
C PRO A 27 -7.91 4.87 19.28
N CYS A 28 -8.06 5.75 20.27
CA CYS A 28 -7.11 5.90 21.38
C CYS A 28 -7.16 4.73 22.39
N ILE A 29 -8.02 3.73 22.16
CA ILE A 29 -8.14 2.53 22.99
C ILE A 29 -7.60 1.32 22.24
N ASP A 30 -7.03 0.37 22.97
CA ASP A 30 -6.59 -0.89 22.35
C ASP A 30 -7.81 -1.70 21.85
N LEU A 31 -7.69 -2.23 20.63
CA LEU A 31 -8.76 -2.93 19.92
C LEU A 31 -8.62 -4.44 20.03
N TYR A 32 -9.72 -5.16 20.19
CA TYR A 32 -9.75 -6.61 20.00
C TYR A 32 -9.63 -6.96 18.52
N MET A 33 -9.14 -8.17 18.22
CA MET A 33 -8.97 -8.68 16.85
C MET A 33 -10.16 -8.39 15.92
N ASP A 34 -11.39 -8.64 16.38
CA ASP A 34 -12.60 -8.40 15.58
C ASP A 34 -12.78 -6.92 15.23
N GLN A 35 -12.50 -6.02 16.17
CA GLN A 35 -12.58 -4.58 15.95
C GLN A 35 -11.50 -4.10 14.98
N VAL A 36 -10.31 -4.71 15.00
CA VAL A 36 -9.26 -4.44 14.00
C VAL A 36 -9.72 -4.84 12.60
N THR A 37 -10.27 -6.05 12.44
CA THR A 37 -10.76 -6.48 11.13
C THR A 37 -11.93 -5.62 10.65
N THR A 38 -12.85 -5.23 11.54
CA THR A 38 -13.95 -4.31 11.19
C THR A 38 -13.44 -2.95 10.75
N LEU A 39 -12.48 -2.35 11.47
CA LEU A 39 -11.88 -1.07 11.09
C LEU A 39 -11.26 -1.13 9.68
N PHE A 40 -10.52 -2.20 9.39
CA PHE A 40 -9.89 -2.38 8.08
C PHE A 40 -10.93 -2.60 6.98
N ASP A 41 -11.94 -3.44 7.20
CA ASP A 41 -12.99 -3.68 6.23
C ASP A 41 -13.80 -2.41 5.94
N GLU A 42 -14.19 -1.63 6.95
CA GLU A 42 -14.96 -0.39 6.76
C GLU A 42 -14.17 0.67 5.97
N ARG A 43 -12.87 0.81 6.25
CA ARG A 43 -12.07 1.89 5.66
C ARG A 43 -11.39 1.52 4.35
N LEU A 44 -11.05 0.25 4.14
CA LEU A 44 -10.23 -0.20 3.00
C LEU A 44 -10.99 -1.08 2.01
N SER A 45 -12.25 -1.46 2.27
CA SER A 45 -13.07 -2.17 1.26
C SER A 45 -13.19 -1.44 -0.09
N PRO A 46 -13.24 -0.09 -0.16
CA PRO A 46 -13.24 0.61 -1.45
C PRO A 46 -11.97 0.38 -2.29
N GLN A 47 -10.88 -0.10 -1.69
CA GLN A 47 -9.63 -0.41 -2.39
C GLN A 47 -9.60 -1.85 -2.97
N LYS A 48 -10.61 -2.67 -2.67
CA LYS A 48 -10.70 -4.03 -3.21
C LYS A 48 -10.88 -3.99 -4.72
N ARG A 49 -10.29 -4.96 -5.41
CA ARG A 49 -10.49 -5.13 -6.86
C ARG A 49 -11.85 -5.76 -7.14
N ASN A 50 -12.22 -6.77 -6.35
CA ASN A 50 -13.51 -7.45 -6.42
C ASN A 50 -14.18 -7.47 -5.05
N GLU A 51 -15.51 -7.59 -4.99
CA GLU A 51 -16.27 -7.55 -3.73
C GLU A 51 -15.90 -8.70 -2.79
N GLU A 52 -15.55 -9.86 -3.33
CA GLU A 52 -15.14 -11.06 -2.61
C GLU A 52 -13.72 -10.99 -2.04
N ASP A 53 -12.90 -10.03 -2.46
CA ASP A 53 -11.54 -9.87 -1.95
C ASP A 53 -11.60 -9.53 -0.45
N VAL A 54 -10.68 -10.08 0.34
CA VAL A 54 -10.63 -9.84 1.79
C VAL A 54 -9.53 -8.86 2.12
N VAL A 55 -9.85 -7.82 2.90
CA VAL A 55 -8.86 -6.80 3.30
C VAL A 55 -7.82 -7.41 4.25
N LEU A 56 -8.31 -7.89 5.41
CA LEU A 56 -7.47 -8.43 6.47
C LEU A 56 -8.24 -9.49 7.25
N THR A 57 -7.66 -10.69 7.38
CA THR A 57 -8.25 -11.78 8.18
C THR A 57 -7.55 -11.96 9.51
N LYS A 58 -8.25 -12.56 10.48
CA LYS A 58 -7.64 -13.01 11.76
C LYS A 58 -6.42 -13.91 11.53
N THR A 59 -6.50 -14.80 10.54
CA THR A 59 -5.40 -15.71 10.18
C THR A 59 -4.18 -14.93 9.68
N MET A 60 -4.37 -13.93 8.81
CA MET A 60 -3.28 -13.06 8.35
C MET A 60 -2.61 -12.33 9.52
N ILE A 61 -3.40 -11.70 10.40
CA ILE A 61 -2.86 -10.99 11.57
C ILE A 61 -2.06 -11.94 12.47
N ASN A 62 -2.58 -13.14 12.73
CA ASN A 62 -1.87 -14.16 13.50
C ASN A 62 -0.57 -14.60 12.82
N ASN A 63 -0.53 -14.68 11.49
CA ASN A 63 0.68 -15.01 10.76
C ASN A 63 1.74 -13.91 10.90
N TYR A 64 1.35 -12.63 10.85
CA TYR A 64 2.28 -11.51 11.08
C TYR A 64 2.84 -11.49 12.51
N ALA A 65 1.99 -11.76 13.51
CA ALA A 65 2.42 -11.90 14.89
C ALA A 65 3.40 -13.07 15.07
N LYS A 66 3.11 -14.24 14.48
CA LYS A 66 4.00 -15.42 14.51
C LYS A 66 5.33 -15.15 13.81
N ALA A 67 5.31 -14.41 12.71
CA ALA A 67 6.51 -13.98 11.98
C ALA A 67 7.32 -12.90 12.71
N LYS A 68 6.84 -12.41 13.86
CA LYS A 68 7.45 -11.34 14.67
C LYS A 68 7.61 -10.01 13.91
N ILE A 69 6.65 -9.71 13.02
CA ILE A 69 6.59 -8.44 12.28
C ILE A 69 5.69 -7.43 13.02
N LEU A 70 5.25 -7.78 14.23
CA LEU A 70 4.49 -6.92 15.13
C LEU A 70 5.08 -7.00 16.53
N PRO A 71 4.99 -5.91 17.33
CA PRO A 71 5.24 -5.98 18.76
C PRO A 71 4.35 -7.02 19.45
N PRO A 72 4.75 -7.56 20.61
CA PRO A 72 3.96 -8.55 21.34
C PRO A 72 2.53 -8.06 21.64
N ILE A 73 1.54 -8.87 21.28
CA ILE A 73 0.12 -8.59 21.52
C ILE A 73 -0.20 -8.90 22.98
N LYS A 74 -0.60 -7.88 23.75
CA LYS A 74 -0.97 -8.02 25.17
C LYS A 74 -2.48 -8.19 25.30
N ASN A 75 -2.93 -9.14 26.10
CA ASN A 75 -4.36 -9.37 26.40
C ASN A 75 -5.29 -9.51 25.17
N LYS A 76 -4.76 -10.01 24.05
CA LYS A 76 -5.48 -10.11 22.76
C LYS A 76 -5.97 -8.77 22.21
N LYS A 77 -5.32 -7.66 22.61
CA LYS A 77 -5.63 -6.32 22.14
C LYS A 77 -4.46 -5.73 21.35
N TYR A 78 -4.81 -4.88 20.39
CA TYR A 78 -3.91 -4.22 19.46
C TYR A 78 -3.90 -2.73 19.77
N ASN A 79 -2.72 -2.20 20.09
CA ASN A 79 -2.54 -0.78 20.32
C ASN A 79 -2.40 -0.01 18.99
N LYS A 80 -2.44 1.33 19.07
CA LYS A 80 -2.33 2.23 17.90
C LYS A 80 -1.14 1.88 16.98
N GLN A 81 0.03 1.61 17.55
CA GLN A 81 1.25 1.30 16.79
C GLN A 81 1.13 -0.03 16.04
N GLN A 82 0.53 -1.04 16.66
CA GLN A 82 0.23 -2.31 15.98
C GLN A 82 -0.79 -2.11 14.85
N ILE A 83 -1.76 -1.20 15.00
CA ILE A 83 -2.69 -0.84 13.91
C ILE A 83 -1.93 -0.18 12.76
N ILE A 84 -1.08 0.81 13.02
CA ILE A 84 -0.24 1.47 11.99
C ILE A 84 0.60 0.44 11.23
N LEU A 85 1.28 -0.46 11.94
CA LEU A 85 2.08 -1.52 11.32
C LEU A 85 1.23 -2.46 10.47
N LEU A 86 0.02 -2.81 10.90
CA LEU A 86 -0.90 -3.62 10.10
C LEU A 86 -1.34 -2.89 8.81
N ILE A 87 -1.54 -1.58 8.85
CA ILE A 87 -1.89 -0.77 7.67
C ILE A 87 -0.72 -0.73 6.69
N LEU A 88 0.50 -0.54 7.20
CA LEU A 88 1.71 -0.59 6.38
C LEU A 88 1.90 -1.99 5.76
N ILE A 89 1.72 -3.07 6.54
CA ILE A 89 1.78 -4.45 6.01
C ILE A 89 0.72 -4.66 4.92
N TYR A 90 -0.50 -4.15 5.10
CA TYR A 90 -1.56 -4.25 4.09
C TYR A 90 -1.16 -3.62 2.75
N ASN A 91 -0.48 -2.47 2.79
CA ASN A 91 0.04 -1.79 1.61
C ASN A 91 1.23 -2.56 0.98
N LEU A 92 2.15 -3.06 1.79
CA LEU A 92 3.40 -3.68 1.32
C LEU A 92 3.21 -5.11 0.80
N LYS A 93 2.30 -5.90 1.39
CA LYS A 93 2.15 -7.35 1.11
C LYS A 93 1.78 -7.68 -0.34
N GLN A 94 1.25 -6.71 -1.09
CA GLN A 94 0.90 -6.89 -2.50
C GLN A 94 2.13 -6.87 -3.42
N VAL A 95 3.22 -6.25 -2.95
CA VAL A 95 4.43 -5.99 -3.76
C VAL A 95 5.62 -6.79 -3.24
N LEU A 96 5.82 -6.78 -1.92
CA LEU A 96 7.00 -7.29 -1.24
C LEU A 96 6.75 -8.66 -0.59
N SER A 97 7.83 -9.43 -0.43
CA SER A 97 7.78 -10.69 0.31
C SER A 97 7.67 -10.44 1.82
N LEU A 98 7.27 -11.46 2.57
CA LEU A 98 7.21 -11.37 4.04
C LEU A 98 8.59 -11.09 4.66
N GLU A 99 9.65 -11.59 4.05
CA GLU A 99 11.03 -11.38 4.49
C GLU A 99 11.48 -9.94 4.27
N ASP A 100 11.16 -9.35 3.11
CA ASP A 100 11.43 -7.94 2.81
C ASP A 100 10.73 -7.01 3.80
N ILE A 101 9.45 -7.27 4.08
CA ILE A 101 8.67 -6.49 5.05
C ILE A 101 9.30 -6.61 6.44
N LYS A 102 9.74 -7.80 6.83
CA LYS A 102 10.44 -8.02 8.11
C LYS A 102 11.72 -7.17 8.19
N SER A 103 12.55 -7.17 7.14
CA SER A 103 13.78 -6.37 7.10
C SER A 103 13.52 -4.87 7.20
N ILE A 104 12.51 -4.34 6.50
CA ILE A 104 12.16 -2.91 6.61
C ILE A 104 11.63 -2.56 8.00
N PHE A 105 10.91 -3.48 8.64
CA PHE A 105 10.28 -3.21 9.94
C PHE A 105 11.24 -3.39 11.12
N GLU A 106 12.35 -4.11 10.95
CA GLU A 106 13.29 -4.41 12.02
C GLU A 106 13.81 -3.16 12.76
N PRO A 107 14.24 -2.07 12.09
CA PRO A 107 14.63 -0.83 12.78
C PRO A 107 13.49 -0.22 13.62
N ILE A 108 12.24 -0.29 13.13
CA ILE A 108 11.06 0.21 13.83
C ILE A 108 10.80 -0.64 15.08
N LEU A 109 10.80 -1.97 14.93
CA LEU A 109 10.55 -2.90 16.03
C LEU A 109 11.66 -2.84 17.09
N SER A 110 12.91 -2.67 16.67
CA SER A 110 14.05 -2.47 17.57
C SER A 110 13.86 -1.21 18.41
N LYS A 111 13.52 -0.08 17.77
CA LYS A 111 13.27 1.19 18.47
C LYS A 111 12.11 1.08 19.46
N LEU A 112 10.98 0.50 19.05
CA LEU A 112 9.82 0.24 19.94
C LEU A 112 10.15 -0.72 21.10
N SER A 113 11.11 -1.62 20.91
CA SER A 113 11.52 -2.56 21.97
C SER A 113 12.46 -1.91 22.99
N GLN A 114 13.29 -0.95 22.55
CA GLN A 114 14.19 -0.18 23.41
C GLN A 114 13.42 0.79 24.29
N ASP A 115 12.48 1.54 23.70
CA ASP A 115 11.59 2.43 24.44
C ASP A 115 10.14 2.29 23.92
N PRO A 116 9.30 1.47 24.60
CA PRO A 116 7.90 1.30 24.23
C PRO A 116 7.03 2.55 24.37
N SER A 117 7.53 3.60 25.03
CA SER A 117 6.81 4.88 25.18
C SER A 117 7.13 5.88 24.07
N GLU A 118 8.32 5.79 23.47
CA GLU A 118 8.74 6.61 22.33
C GLU A 118 8.07 6.12 21.04
N THR A 119 6.83 6.55 20.80
CA THR A 119 6.02 6.09 19.66
C THR A 119 5.76 7.17 18.60
N GLU A 120 6.08 8.42 18.90
CA GLU A 120 5.84 9.59 18.03
C GLU A 120 6.54 9.45 16.66
N PHE A 121 7.74 8.86 16.63
CA PHE A 121 8.46 8.63 15.38
C PHE A 121 7.68 7.77 14.37
N LEU A 122 6.87 6.81 14.84
CA LEU A 122 6.08 5.95 13.98
C LEU A 122 4.85 6.68 13.46
N ASP A 123 4.24 7.53 14.29
CA ASP A 123 3.17 8.44 13.89
C ASP A 123 3.68 9.40 12.79
N ASP A 124 4.87 9.97 12.95
CA ASP A 124 5.50 10.87 11.97
C ASP A 124 5.79 10.17 10.63
N ILE A 125 6.39 8.97 10.68
CA ILE A 125 6.65 8.16 9.47
C ILE A 125 5.32 7.87 8.76
N TYR A 126 4.29 7.49 9.50
CA TYR A 126 3.01 7.13 8.91
C TYR A 126 2.28 8.33 8.32
N ASN A 127 2.22 9.48 9.01
CA ASN A 127 1.66 10.71 8.46
C ASN A 127 2.36 11.17 7.18
N LYS A 128 3.69 11.07 7.16
CA LYS A 128 4.49 11.38 5.98
C LYS A 128 4.17 10.43 4.83
N PHE A 129 4.06 9.13 5.12
CA PHE A 129 3.63 8.14 4.13
C PHE A 129 2.23 8.45 3.57
N LEU A 130 1.25 8.81 4.40
CA LEU A 130 -0.10 9.17 3.95
C LEU A 130 -0.08 10.38 3.00
N THR A 131 0.65 11.42 3.38
CA THR A 131 0.78 12.67 2.59
C THR A 131 1.45 12.38 1.24
N GLU A 132 2.61 11.74 1.25
CA GLU A 132 3.34 11.40 0.01
C GLU A 132 2.55 10.44 -0.88
N LYS A 133 1.83 9.46 -0.30
CA LYS A 133 0.97 8.54 -1.05
C LYS A 133 -0.14 9.28 -1.79
N GLN A 134 -0.83 10.21 -1.12
CA GLN A 134 -1.92 10.97 -1.73
C GLN A 134 -1.42 11.88 -2.85
N GLU A 135 -0.33 12.61 -2.61
CA GLU A 135 0.31 13.46 -3.62
C GLU A 135 0.75 12.65 -4.85
N LEU A 136 1.43 11.52 -4.62
CA LEU A 136 1.96 10.67 -5.67
C LEU A 136 0.84 10.02 -6.51
N SER A 137 -0.27 9.60 -5.89
CA SER A 137 -1.43 9.04 -6.61
C SER A 137 -1.95 10.01 -7.68
N GLY A 138 -2.13 11.28 -7.29
CA GLY A 138 -2.56 12.32 -8.23
C GLY A 138 -1.57 12.55 -9.36
N ILE A 139 -0.28 12.65 -9.04
CA ILE A 139 0.79 12.87 -10.02
C ILE A 139 0.85 11.72 -11.04
N ILE A 140 0.83 10.47 -10.59
CA ILE A 140 0.93 9.29 -11.47
C ILE A 140 -0.28 9.22 -12.42
N ILE A 141 -1.48 9.42 -11.90
CA ILE A 141 -2.71 9.35 -12.71
C ILE A 141 -2.76 10.49 -13.72
N ASP A 142 -2.45 11.72 -13.30
CA ASP A 142 -2.49 12.89 -14.17
C ASP A 142 -1.40 12.81 -15.26
N ASP A 143 -0.18 12.34 -14.93
CA ASP A 143 0.88 12.06 -15.90
C ASP A 143 0.46 10.99 -16.90
N PHE A 144 -0.15 9.89 -16.45
CA PHE A 144 -0.65 8.84 -17.33
C PHE A 144 -1.71 9.37 -18.31
N ILE A 145 -2.71 10.10 -17.80
CA ILE A 145 -3.76 10.73 -18.62
C ILE A 145 -3.15 11.71 -19.64
N SER A 146 -2.15 12.50 -19.24
CA SER A 146 -1.48 13.44 -20.16
C SER A 146 -0.73 12.71 -21.29
N LYS A 147 -0.09 11.57 -21.00
CA LYS A 147 0.58 10.73 -22.00
C LYS A 147 -0.41 10.06 -22.94
N LEU A 148 -1.62 9.73 -22.47
CA LEU A 148 -2.72 9.25 -23.32
C LEU A 148 -3.17 10.34 -24.30
N LYS A 149 -3.42 11.56 -23.81
CA LYS A 149 -3.77 12.73 -24.64
C LYS A 149 -2.78 12.94 -25.79
N ASN A 150 -1.48 12.86 -25.50
CA ASN A 150 -0.44 13.10 -26.50
C ASN A 150 -0.24 11.94 -27.50
N SER A 151 -0.69 10.72 -27.18
CA SER A 151 -0.52 9.53 -28.04
C SER A 151 -1.65 9.35 -29.06
N THR A 152 -2.80 10.02 -28.89
CA THR A 152 -4.04 9.78 -29.66
C THR A 152 -4.12 10.51 -31.02
N VAL A 153 -2.99 10.75 -31.67
CA VAL A 153 -2.92 11.59 -32.89
C VAL A 153 -3.62 10.99 -34.13
N ASN A 154 -4.01 9.70 -34.15
CA ASN A 154 -4.73 9.11 -35.30
C ASN A 154 -6.00 8.34 -34.89
N PRO A 155 -7.21 8.89 -35.10
CA PRO A 155 -8.47 8.30 -34.63
C PRO A 155 -9.11 7.26 -35.58
N SER A 156 -8.36 6.71 -36.54
CA SER A 156 -8.97 6.10 -37.74
C SER A 156 -9.33 4.61 -37.70
N ASP A 157 -8.88 3.76 -36.77
CA ASP A 157 -9.30 2.34 -36.76
C ASP A 157 -9.64 1.76 -35.39
N SER A 158 -10.59 0.82 -35.38
CA SER A 158 -11.18 0.24 -34.16
C SER A 158 -10.35 -0.90 -33.53
N GLU A 159 -9.48 -1.55 -34.30
CA GLU A 159 -8.52 -2.56 -33.81
C GLU A 159 -7.30 -1.91 -33.15
N ASP A 160 -6.84 -0.76 -33.68
CA ASP A 160 -5.75 0.04 -33.11
C ASP A 160 -6.04 0.48 -31.66
N ASN A 161 -7.32 0.68 -31.33
CA ASN A 161 -7.75 1.15 -30.01
C ASN A 161 -7.59 0.07 -28.90
N ILE A 162 -7.78 -1.22 -29.22
CA ILE A 162 -7.59 -2.32 -28.26
C ILE A 162 -6.11 -2.63 -28.07
N LEU A 163 -5.33 -2.64 -29.17
CA LEU A 163 -3.88 -2.85 -29.11
C LEU A 163 -3.18 -1.71 -28.36
N ASP A 164 -3.65 -0.47 -28.52
CA ASP A 164 -3.16 0.66 -27.72
C ASP A 164 -3.47 0.46 -26.23
N LEU A 165 -4.72 0.14 -25.84
CA LEU A 165 -5.05 -0.17 -24.44
C LEU A 165 -4.17 -1.27 -23.86
N LEU A 166 -3.97 -2.36 -24.62
CA LEU A 166 -3.09 -3.45 -24.23
C LEU A 166 -1.68 -2.92 -23.95
N MET A 167 -1.12 -2.12 -24.86
CA MET A 167 0.18 -1.49 -24.67
C MET A 167 0.22 -0.58 -23.43
N LYS A 168 -0.84 0.19 -23.14
CA LYS A 168 -0.91 1.02 -21.93
C LYS A 168 -0.90 0.18 -20.65
N VAL A 169 -1.65 -0.93 -20.63
CA VAL A 169 -1.62 -1.88 -19.52
C VAL A 169 -0.23 -2.49 -19.36
N LEU A 170 0.43 -2.90 -20.44
CA LEU A 170 1.80 -3.43 -20.42
C LEU A 170 2.80 -2.42 -19.84
N VAL A 171 2.67 -1.13 -20.20
CA VAL A 171 3.52 -0.05 -19.66
C VAL A 171 3.27 0.16 -18.17
N LEU A 172 2.01 0.20 -17.72
CA LEU A 172 1.68 0.33 -16.29
C LEU A 172 2.27 -0.80 -15.46
N VAL A 173 2.13 -2.05 -15.94
CA VAL A 173 2.71 -3.23 -15.28
C VAL A 173 4.24 -3.18 -15.29
N SER A 174 4.86 -2.73 -16.38
CA SER A 174 6.31 -2.53 -16.47
C SER A 174 6.79 -1.49 -15.44
N CYS A 175 6.10 -0.35 -15.32
CA CYS A 175 6.40 0.67 -14.30
C CYS A 175 6.31 0.10 -12.87
N ALA A 176 5.24 -0.63 -12.56
CA ALA A 176 5.09 -1.28 -11.26
C ALA A 176 6.22 -2.29 -10.99
N SER A 177 6.63 -3.06 -12.00
CA SER A 177 7.76 -3.99 -11.87
C SER A 177 9.09 -3.27 -11.65
N ILE A 178 9.34 -2.13 -12.31
CA ILE A 178 10.54 -1.33 -12.11
C ILE A 178 10.57 -0.77 -10.69
N GLN A 179 9.47 -0.17 -10.22
CA GLN A 179 9.36 0.39 -8.87
C GLN A 179 9.53 -0.70 -7.80
N LYS A 180 8.94 -1.88 -8.01
CA LYS A 180 9.16 -3.05 -7.16
C LYS A 180 10.66 -3.40 -7.06
N ARG A 181 11.35 -3.51 -8.21
CA ARG A 181 12.78 -3.84 -8.23
C ARG A 181 13.65 -2.76 -7.60
N MET A 182 13.27 -1.50 -7.71
CA MET A 182 13.93 -0.39 -7.01
C MET A 182 13.80 -0.55 -5.49
N ALA A 183 12.58 -0.85 -5.01
CA ALA A 183 12.35 -1.12 -3.59
C ALA A 183 13.17 -2.32 -3.10
N GLU A 184 13.12 -3.45 -3.81
CA GLU A 184 13.92 -4.65 -3.49
C GLU A 184 15.41 -4.33 -3.43
N LYS A 185 15.95 -3.55 -4.38
CA LYS A 185 17.36 -3.15 -4.35
C LYS A 185 17.72 -2.29 -3.15
N ILE A 186 16.87 -1.35 -2.76
CA ILE A 186 17.06 -0.55 -1.55
C ILE A 186 17.05 -1.45 -0.32
N ILE A 187 16.11 -2.40 -0.24
CA ILE A 187 15.99 -3.34 0.87
C ILE A 187 17.24 -4.22 0.98
N ASP A 188 17.66 -4.83 -0.12
CA ASP A 188 18.83 -5.70 -0.15
C ASP A 188 20.08 -4.94 0.34
N THR A 189 20.32 -3.74 -0.20
CA THR A 189 21.51 -2.95 0.14
C THR A 189 21.52 -2.37 1.55
N TYR A 190 20.37 -1.89 2.05
CA TYR A 190 20.35 -1.10 3.30
C TYR A 190 19.69 -1.80 4.49
N PHE A 191 18.91 -2.85 4.25
CA PHE A 191 18.11 -3.52 5.29
C PHE A 191 18.41 -5.02 5.44
N LYS A 192 19.10 -5.65 4.48
CA LYS A 192 19.53 -7.06 4.59
C LYS A 192 21.05 -7.23 4.68
N ASP A 193 21.83 -6.41 3.99
CA ASP A 193 23.30 -6.54 3.95
C ASP A 193 24.04 -6.10 5.25
N GLN A 194 23.33 -5.87 6.36
CA GLN A 194 23.94 -5.61 7.68
C GLN A 194 24.54 -6.88 8.32
N GLU A 195 24.31 -8.07 7.75
CA GLU A 195 24.97 -9.33 8.12
C GLU A 195 26.01 -9.76 7.07
N LYS A 196 27.07 -8.96 6.86
CA LYS A 196 28.35 -9.49 6.38
C LYS A 196 29.49 -8.95 7.25
N PRO A 197 30.17 -9.81 8.03
CA PRO A 197 31.44 -9.46 8.65
C PRO A 197 32.53 -9.19 7.62
#